data_AF-A0A6A7LU51-F1
#
_entry.id   AF-A0A6A7LU51-F1
#
_cell.length_a   1.000
_cell.length_b   1.000
_cell.length_c   1.000
_cell.angle_alpha   90.00
_cell.angle_beta   90.00
_cell.angle_gamma   90.00
#
_symmetry.space_group_name_H-M   'P 1'
#
loop_
_entity.id
_entity.type
_entity.pdbx_description
1 polymer ?
#
loop_
_entity_poly.entity_id
_entity_poly.type
_entity_poly.pdbx_seq_one_letter_code
_entity_poly.pdbx_strand_id
1 'polypeptide(L)'
;MELNPREPRIGAVLILVYPRGGEPCVVFTKRSQTVADHRGQISLPGGAREHGDATLADTALRETEEELGIPATDVRVLGRLDDVYVNVSNFLIAPHIGMIEYEPRFRAAAEEVDEVIEIPLDRLRDPSSLKHQELLIRDEARRTLFYEFGGHQIWGATQRVIELFLRSAFLDELLPEYLRSAP
;
A
#
# COMPACT_ATOMS: atom_id res chain seq x y z
N MET A 1 -6.15 15.76 19.99
CA MET A 1 -5.02 15.00 19.43
C MET A 1 -3.90 15.99 19.25
N GLU A 2 -2.85 15.93 20.06
CA GLU A 2 -1.73 16.87 19.93
C GLU A 2 -1.01 16.58 18.62
N LEU A 3 -0.93 17.59 17.76
CA LEU A 3 -0.09 17.56 16.56
C LEU A 3 1.36 17.41 17.02
N ASN A 4 2.09 16.46 16.44
CA ASN A 4 3.53 16.34 16.69
C ASN A 4 4.21 17.64 16.23
N PRO A 5 4.95 18.35 17.10
CA PRO A 5 5.52 19.67 16.75
C PRO A 5 6.70 19.59 15.77
N ARG A 6 7.12 18.37 15.38
CA ARG A 6 8.20 18.16 14.41
C ARG A 6 7.64 17.99 13.01
N GLU A 7 8.33 18.56 12.02
CA GLU A 7 8.01 18.33 10.62
C GLU A 7 7.92 16.81 10.32
N PRO A 8 6.90 16.38 9.56
CA PRO A 8 6.71 14.98 9.27
C PRO A 8 7.83 14.44 8.36
N ARG A 9 8.24 13.20 8.61
CA ARG A 9 9.10 12.45 7.69
C ARG A 9 8.31 12.15 6.42
N ILE A 10 8.87 12.47 5.27
CA ILE A 10 8.22 12.21 3.99
C ILE A 10 8.55 10.78 3.55
N GLY A 11 7.52 10.04 3.16
CA GLY A 11 7.67 8.73 2.53
C GLY A 11 6.74 8.58 1.34
N ALA A 12 7.01 7.60 0.50
CA ALA A 12 6.19 7.29 -0.66
C ALA A 12 5.95 5.78 -0.73
N VAL A 13 4.75 5.41 -1.19
CA VAL A 13 4.37 4.00 -1.39
C VAL A 13 3.81 3.81 -2.78
N LEU A 14 3.94 2.59 -3.30
CA LEU A 14 3.42 2.21 -4.60
C LEU A 14 2.23 1.24 -4.45
N ILE A 15 1.08 1.65 -4.96
CA ILE A 15 -0.03 0.75 -5.28
C ILE A 15 0.30 0.17 -6.66
N LEU A 16 1.01 -0.96 -6.66
CA LEU A 16 1.40 -1.64 -7.90
C LEU A 16 0.30 -2.61 -8.33
N VAL A 17 -0.29 -2.35 -9.50
CA VAL A 17 -1.32 -3.19 -10.11
C VAL A 17 -0.75 -3.98 -11.28
N TYR A 18 -1.06 -5.28 -11.34
CA TYR A 18 -0.55 -6.17 -12.38
C TYR A 18 -1.52 -7.32 -12.65
N PRO A 19 -1.49 -7.93 -13.86
CA PRO A 19 -2.29 -9.10 -14.14
C PRO A 19 -1.71 -10.34 -13.45
N ARG A 20 -2.56 -11.13 -12.81
CA ARG A 20 -2.24 -12.48 -12.33
C ARG A 20 -3.38 -13.42 -12.66
N GLY A 21 -3.09 -14.48 -13.41
CA GLY A 21 -4.14 -15.42 -13.84
C GLY A 21 -5.30 -14.78 -14.61
N GLY A 22 -5.07 -13.61 -15.25
CA GLY A 22 -6.09 -12.86 -15.99
C GLY A 22 -6.87 -11.82 -15.17
N GLU A 23 -6.60 -11.67 -13.87
CA GLU A 23 -7.26 -10.70 -13.00
C GLU A 23 -6.26 -9.64 -12.50
N PRO A 24 -6.68 -8.38 -12.30
CA PRO A 24 -5.84 -7.36 -11.70
C PRO A 24 -5.60 -7.66 -10.21
N CYS A 25 -4.34 -7.63 -9.80
CA CYS A 25 -3.89 -7.84 -8.41
C CYS A 25 -3.11 -6.64 -7.91
N VAL A 26 -3.15 -6.41 -6.60
CA VAL A 26 -2.31 -5.45 -5.89
C VAL A 26 -1.36 -6.22 -4.97
N VAL A 27 -0.07 -5.89 -5.03
CA VAL A 27 0.94 -6.46 -4.12
C VAL A 27 1.06 -5.65 -2.85
N PHE A 28 1.23 -6.38 -1.75
CA PHE A 28 1.53 -5.90 -0.41
C PHE A 28 2.75 -6.66 0.12
N THR A 29 3.43 -6.06 1.08
CA THR A 29 4.54 -6.66 1.80
C THR A 29 4.17 -6.82 3.27
N LYS A 30 4.60 -7.92 3.88
CA LYS A 30 4.64 -8.07 5.32
C LYS A 30 6.05 -7.75 5.78
N ARG A 31 6.19 -6.66 6.54
CA ARG A 31 7.49 -6.20 7.01
C ARG A 31 8.14 -7.23 7.92
N SER A 32 9.45 -7.40 7.78
CA SER A 32 10.19 -8.38 8.55
C SER A 32 10.08 -8.15 10.06
N GLN A 33 10.14 -9.22 10.84
CA GLN A 33 10.26 -9.11 12.29
C GLN A 33 11.53 -8.40 12.75
N THR A 34 12.53 -8.20 11.88
CA THR A 34 13.83 -7.59 12.21
C THR A 34 13.85 -6.06 12.11
N VAL A 35 12.93 -5.45 11.35
CA VAL A 35 12.92 -3.99 11.12
C VAL A 35 12.60 -3.21 12.40
N ALA A 36 13.18 -2.01 12.54
CA ALA A 36 13.06 -1.21 13.77
C ALA A 36 11.61 -0.84 14.10
N ASP A 37 10.83 -0.47 13.08
CA ASP A 37 9.45 0.00 13.21
C ASP A 37 8.46 -0.93 12.49
N HIS A 38 7.21 -0.97 12.97
CA HIS A 38 6.09 -1.62 12.27
C HIS A 38 6.25 -3.12 11.95
N ARG A 39 6.97 -3.87 12.80
CA ARG A 39 7.22 -5.32 12.65
C ARG A 39 5.95 -6.11 12.37
N GLY A 40 5.98 -6.96 11.34
CA GLY A 40 4.88 -7.84 10.94
C GLY A 40 3.64 -7.13 10.40
N GLN A 41 3.66 -5.80 10.24
CA GLN A 41 2.55 -5.07 9.63
C GLN A 41 2.55 -5.25 8.11
N ILE A 42 1.36 -5.16 7.54
CA ILE A 42 1.16 -5.24 6.10
C ILE A 42 1.12 -3.84 5.52
N SER A 43 2.00 -3.61 4.57
CA SER A 43 2.20 -2.35 3.89
C SER A 43 2.13 -2.52 2.38
N LEU A 44 1.94 -1.42 1.69
CA LEU A 44 2.32 -1.32 0.29
C LEU A 44 3.85 -1.20 0.23
N PRO A 45 4.51 -1.66 -0.85
CA PRO A 45 5.93 -1.43 -1.03
C PRO A 45 6.23 0.07 -1.06
N GLY A 46 7.33 0.47 -0.42
CA GLY A 46 7.67 1.87 -0.25
C GLY A 46 8.37 2.19 1.06
N GLY A 47 8.87 3.41 1.16
CA GLY A 47 9.71 3.81 2.27
C GLY A 47 9.90 5.31 2.39
N ALA A 48 10.96 5.70 3.09
CA ALA A 48 11.27 7.10 3.33
C ALA A 48 11.94 7.72 2.11
N ARG A 49 11.67 9.01 1.86
CA ARG A 49 12.41 9.74 0.83
C ARG A 49 13.88 9.86 1.21
N GLU A 50 14.75 9.52 0.27
CA GLU A 50 16.19 9.73 0.38
C GLU A 50 16.66 10.98 -0.36
N HIS A 51 17.86 11.46 -0.02
CA HIS A 51 18.42 12.68 -0.64
C HIS A 51 18.63 12.53 -2.16
N GLY A 52 18.84 11.29 -2.65
CA GLY A 52 19.00 10.99 -4.06
C GLY A 52 17.70 10.96 -4.86
N ASP A 53 16.54 10.91 -4.20
CA ASP A 53 15.25 10.79 -4.88
C ASP A 53 14.82 12.15 -5.46
N ALA A 54 14.79 12.24 -6.80
CA ALA A 54 14.40 13.45 -7.51
C ALA A 54 12.92 13.77 -7.26
N THR A 55 12.05 12.76 -7.25
CA THR A 55 10.61 12.86 -6.98
C THR A 55 10.15 11.80 -5.97
N LEU A 56 8.94 11.96 -5.44
CA LEU A 56 8.33 10.94 -4.57
C LEU A 56 7.89 9.69 -5.34
N ALA A 57 7.70 9.79 -6.66
CA ALA A 57 7.50 8.62 -7.50
C ALA A 57 8.79 7.81 -7.58
N ASP A 58 9.96 8.46 -7.72
CA ASP A 58 11.26 7.80 -7.71
C ASP A 58 11.52 7.09 -6.38
N THR A 59 11.15 7.71 -5.25
CA THR A 59 11.18 7.04 -3.93
C THR A 59 10.37 5.75 -3.94
N ALA A 60 9.09 5.81 -4.36
CA ALA A 60 8.21 4.64 -4.35
C ALA A 60 8.73 3.53 -5.28
N LEU A 61 9.29 3.90 -6.44
CA LEU A 61 9.84 2.96 -7.42
C LEU A 61 11.13 2.31 -6.92
N ARG A 62 12.07 3.09 -6.39
CA ARG A 62 13.33 2.59 -5.80
C ARG A 62 13.05 1.58 -4.69
N GLU A 63 12.20 1.96 -3.73
CA GLU A 63 11.84 1.09 -2.61
C GLU A 63 11.12 -0.18 -3.08
N THR A 64 10.26 -0.08 -4.10
CA THR A 64 9.62 -1.27 -4.69
C THR A 64 10.64 -2.19 -5.37
N GLU A 65 11.64 -1.61 -6.05
CA GLU A 65 12.71 -2.39 -6.68
C GLU A 65 13.58 -3.08 -5.61
N GLU A 66 13.93 -2.39 -4.54
CA GLU A 66 14.70 -2.91 -3.41
C GLU A 66 13.93 -4.02 -2.67
N GLU A 67 12.67 -3.78 -2.29
CA GLU A 67 11.87 -4.72 -1.50
C GLU A 67 11.41 -5.95 -2.30
N LEU A 68 11.09 -5.78 -3.59
CA LEU A 68 10.40 -6.80 -4.40
C LEU A 68 11.14 -7.23 -5.68
N GLY A 69 12.23 -6.56 -6.05
CA GLY A 69 12.99 -6.85 -7.27
C GLY A 69 12.27 -6.48 -8.57
N ILE A 70 11.30 -5.56 -8.51
CA ILE A 70 10.55 -5.07 -9.68
C ILE A 70 11.31 -3.88 -10.28
N PRO A 71 11.83 -3.98 -11.52
CA PRO A 71 12.58 -2.88 -12.11
C PRO A 71 11.71 -1.62 -12.21
N ALA A 72 12.21 -0.48 -11.74
CA ALA A 72 11.51 0.79 -11.83
C ALA A 72 11.09 1.14 -13.28
N THR A 73 11.88 0.70 -14.27
CA THR A 73 11.63 0.91 -15.70
C THR A 73 10.41 0.17 -16.24
N ASP A 74 9.96 -0.87 -15.56
CA ASP A 74 8.82 -1.67 -16.00
C ASP A 74 7.50 -1.03 -15.54
N VAL A 75 7.55 -0.24 -14.48
CA VAL A 75 6.37 0.35 -13.85
C VAL A 75 5.95 1.62 -14.58
N ARG A 76 4.73 1.59 -15.14
CA ARG A 76 4.06 2.80 -15.64
C ARG A 76 3.34 3.49 -14.49
N VAL A 77 3.85 4.62 -14.03
CA VAL A 77 3.19 5.46 -13.01
C VAL A 77 2.01 6.20 -13.65
N LEU A 78 0.81 5.96 -13.12
CA LEU A 78 -0.43 6.58 -13.60
C LEU A 78 -0.70 7.92 -12.92
N GLY A 79 -0.33 8.04 -11.64
CA GLY A 79 -0.53 9.25 -10.88
C GLY A 79 -0.31 9.07 -9.38
N ARG A 80 -0.78 10.05 -8.63
CA ARG A 80 -0.60 10.17 -7.17
C ARG A 80 -1.94 10.49 -6.51
N LEU A 81 -2.15 9.94 -5.32
CA LEU A 81 -3.30 10.20 -4.45
C LEU A 81 -2.99 11.27 -3.39
N ASP A 82 -4.01 11.69 -2.65
CA ASP A 82 -3.85 12.59 -1.52
C ASP A 82 -2.92 11.99 -0.44
N ASP A 83 -2.19 12.87 0.25
CA ASP A 83 -1.25 12.47 1.28
C ASP A 83 -1.93 11.91 2.53
N VAL A 84 -1.34 10.87 3.09
CA VAL A 84 -1.84 10.19 4.28
C VAL A 84 -0.88 10.43 5.44
N TYR A 85 -1.27 11.30 6.38
CA TYR A 85 -0.50 11.54 7.60
C TYR A 85 -0.69 10.40 8.63
N VAL A 86 0.40 9.94 9.19
CA VAL A 86 0.49 8.86 10.20
C VAL A 86 1.01 9.43 11.50
N ASN A 87 0.11 9.75 12.43
CA ASN A 87 0.46 10.43 13.68
C ASN A 87 1.43 9.63 14.56
N VAL A 88 1.31 8.29 14.58
CA VAL A 88 2.12 7.43 15.47
C VAL A 88 3.59 7.37 15.08
N SER A 89 3.89 7.49 13.79
CA SER A 89 5.26 7.44 13.25
C SER A 89 5.76 8.79 12.73
N ASN A 90 4.92 9.82 12.78
CA ASN A 90 5.17 11.15 12.20
C ASN A 90 5.54 11.11 10.72
N PHE A 91 4.88 10.24 9.95
CA PHE A 91 5.09 10.13 8.50
C PHE A 91 3.99 10.84 7.71
N LEU A 92 4.36 11.50 6.63
CA LEU A 92 3.45 11.93 5.57
C LEU A 92 3.70 11.04 4.35
N ILE A 93 2.75 10.13 4.09
CA ILE A 93 2.87 9.13 3.02
C ILE A 93 2.25 9.69 1.75
N ALA A 94 3.03 9.66 0.67
CA ALA A 94 2.62 10.02 -0.69
C ALA A 94 2.33 8.76 -1.53
N PRO A 95 1.05 8.38 -1.72
CA PRO A 95 0.71 7.16 -2.44
C PRO A 95 0.74 7.39 -3.95
N HIS A 96 1.46 6.55 -4.67
CA HIS A 96 1.52 6.53 -6.12
C HIS A 96 0.85 5.27 -6.66
N ILE A 97 0.25 5.37 -7.83
CA ILE A 97 -0.37 4.24 -8.53
C ILE A 97 0.52 3.90 -9.70
N GLY A 98 0.98 2.65 -9.74
CA GLY A 98 1.78 2.11 -10.83
C GLY A 98 1.16 0.86 -11.40
N MET A 99 1.46 0.56 -12.65
CA MET A 99 1.08 -0.71 -13.24
C MET A 99 2.21 -1.34 -14.05
N ILE A 100 2.18 -2.66 -14.12
CA ILE A 100 2.96 -3.47 -15.05
C ILE A 100 2.00 -4.37 -15.84
N GLU A 101 2.35 -4.67 -17.09
CA GLU A 101 1.47 -5.42 -18.02
C GLU A 101 1.71 -6.94 -17.99
N TYR A 102 2.50 -7.43 -17.03
CA TYR A 102 2.86 -8.84 -16.90
C TYR A 102 2.75 -9.32 -15.45
N GLU A 103 2.62 -10.63 -15.26
CA GLU A 103 2.67 -11.26 -13.94
C GLU A 103 4.13 -11.29 -13.43
N PRO A 104 4.49 -10.53 -12.39
CA PRO A 104 5.86 -10.39 -11.95
C PRO A 104 6.35 -11.62 -11.20
N ARG A 105 7.69 -11.80 -11.21
CA ARG A 105 8.37 -12.73 -10.31
C ARG A 105 9.04 -11.95 -9.20
N PHE A 106 8.42 -11.93 -8.03
CA PHE A 106 8.95 -11.23 -6.87
C PHE A 106 10.26 -11.85 -6.39
N ARG A 107 11.22 -10.98 -6.06
CA ARG A 107 12.46 -11.30 -5.34
C ARG A 107 12.47 -10.48 -4.07
N ALA A 108 11.78 -10.99 -3.06
CA ALA A 108 11.67 -10.32 -1.77
C ALA A 108 13.04 -10.16 -1.10
N ALA A 109 13.39 -8.96 -0.67
CA ALA A 109 14.54 -8.71 0.18
C ALA A 109 14.26 -9.25 1.59
N ALA A 110 14.85 -10.39 1.95
CA ALA A 110 14.51 -11.14 3.17
C ALA A 110 14.81 -10.35 4.46
N GLU A 111 15.71 -9.37 4.40
CA GLU A 111 16.00 -8.43 5.46
C GLU A 111 14.83 -7.49 5.80
N GLU A 112 13.93 -7.24 4.85
CA GLU A 112 12.86 -6.24 4.96
C GLU A 112 11.46 -6.82 4.76
N VAL A 113 11.33 -7.88 3.97
CA VAL A 113 10.05 -8.50 3.58
C VAL A 113 10.04 -9.97 3.99
N ASP A 114 9.22 -10.30 4.99
CA ASP A 114 8.99 -11.69 5.41
C ASP A 114 8.07 -12.43 4.44
N GLU A 115 7.14 -11.71 3.80
CA GLU A 115 6.09 -12.31 2.97
C GLU A 115 5.59 -11.31 1.93
N VAL A 116 5.39 -11.79 0.70
CA VAL A 116 4.71 -11.05 -0.37
C VAL A 116 3.26 -11.52 -0.41
N ILE A 117 2.34 -10.57 -0.27
CA ILE A 117 0.91 -10.81 -0.21
C ILE A 117 0.28 -10.20 -1.43
N GLU A 118 -0.45 -11.00 -2.20
CA GLU A 118 -1.03 -10.57 -3.47
C GLU A 118 -2.55 -10.66 -3.35
N ILE A 119 -3.24 -9.54 -3.50
CA ILE A 119 -4.69 -9.47 -3.29
C ILE A 119 -5.35 -9.08 -4.62
N PRO A 120 -6.27 -9.92 -5.15
CA PRO A 120 -7.07 -9.54 -6.31
C PRO A 120 -7.83 -8.25 -6.02
N LEU A 121 -7.84 -7.33 -6.99
CA LEU A 121 -8.45 -6.02 -6.84
C LEU A 121 -9.96 -6.13 -6.51
N ASP A 122 -10.65 -7.12 -7.08
CA ASP A 122 -12.05 -7.39 -6.76
C ASP A 122 -12.27 -7.77 -5.30
N ARG A 123 -11.28 -8.42 -4.65
CA ARG A 123 -11.35 -8.70 -3.21
C ARG A 123 -11.19 -7.45 -2.37
N LEU A 124 -10.40 -6.47 -2.81
CA LEU A 124 -10.31 -5.17 -2.13
C LEU A 124 -11.59 -4.34 -2.32
N ARG A 125 -12.26 -4.49 -3.47
CA ARG A 125 -13.52 -3.81 -3.78
C ARG A 125 -14.74 -4.41 -3.08
N ASP A 126 -14.71 -5.70 -2.77
CA ASP A 126 -15.79 -6.37 -2.06
C ASP A 126 -16.02 -5.70 -0.69
N PRO A 127 -17.19 -5.07 -0.45
CA PRO A 127 -17.49 -4.40 0.81
C PRO A 127 -17.42 -5.34 2.02
N SER A 128 -17.58 -6.66 1.82
CA SER A 128 -17.47 -7.65 2.89
C SER A 128 -16.03 -7.90 3.37
N SER A 129 -15.04 -7.53 2.56
CA SER A 129 -13.62 -7.57 2.95
C SER A 129 -13.27 -6.50 3.96
N LEU A 130 -14.00 -5.38 3.98
CA LEU A 130 -13.80 -4.28 4.92
C LEU A 130 -14.56 -4.55 6.23
N LYS A 131 -13.81 -4.89 7.27
CA LYS A 131 -14.33 -5.17 8.60
C LYS A 131 -14.06 -4.02 9.55
N HIS A 132 -14.78 -4.01 10.66
CA HIS A 132 -14.51 -3.10 11.77
C HIS A 132 -14.12 -3.88 13.02
N GLN A 133 -13.22 -3.32 13.81
CA GLN A 133 -12.88 -3.82 15.15
C GLN A 133 -12.94 -2.67 16.14
N GLU A 134 -13.47 -2.94 17.33
CA GLU A 134 -13.41 -2.02 18.45
C GLU A 134 -12.08 -2.21 19.20
N LEU A 135 -11.28 -1.16 19.23
CA LEU A 135 -10.03 -1.07 19.99
C LEU A 135 -10.27 -0.17 21.20
N LEU A 136 -9.98 -0.68 22.39
CA LEU A 136 -9.90 0.14 23.59
C LEU A 136 -8.56 0.88 23.59
N ILE A 137 -8.60 2.20 23.39
CA ILE A 137 -7.43 3.07 23.46
C ILE A 137 -7.67 4.07 24.59
N ARG A 138 -6.89 3.99 25.67
CA ARG A 138 -7.02 4.86 26.86
C ARG A 138 -8.47 4.90 27.40
N ASP A 139 -9.06 3.72 27.56
CA ASP A 139 -10.44 3.50 28.04
C ASP A 139 -11.56 4.06 27.14
N GLU A 140 -11.23 4.53 25.93
CA GLU A 140 -12.21 4.87 24.89
C GLU A 140 -12.26 3.77 23.83
N ALA A 141 -13.48 3.27 23.54
CA ALA A 141 -13.70 2.37 22.42
C ALA A 141 -13.61 3.17 21.10
N ARG A 142 -12.62 2.81 20.27
CA ARG A 142 -12.46 3.36 18.92
C ARG A 142 -12.69 2.27 17.90
N ARG A 143 -13.59 2.54 16.96
CA ARG A 143 -13.77 1.68 15.79
C ARG A 143 -12.66 1.96 14.79
N THR A 144 -11.90 0.93 14.46
CA THR A 144 -10.98 0.94 13.32
C THR A 144 -11.53 0.09 12.20
N LEU A 145 -11.20 0.45 10.97
CA LEU A 145 -11.42 -0.38 9.79
C LEU A 145 -10.18 -1.19 9.48
N PHE A 146 -10.38 -2.38 8.94
CA PHE A 146 -9.32 -3.23 8.39
C PHE A 146 -9.85 -4.12 7.27
N TYR A 147 -9.00 -4.44 6.30
CA TYR A 147 -9.27 -5.52 5.36
C TYR A 147 -8.73 -6.83 5.91
N GLU A 148 -9.48 -7.91 5.72
CA GLU A 148 -9.02 -9.27 6.04
C GLU A 148 -8.91 -10.11 4.77
N PHE A 149 -7.74 -10.70 4.54
CA PHE A 149 -7.51 -11.57 3.39
C PHE A 149 -6.53 -12.68 3.74
N GLY A 150 -6.88 -13.95 3.53
CA GLY A 150 -5.95 -15.07 3.77
C GLY A 150 -5.38 -15.15 5.19
N GLY A 151 -6.11 -14.66 6.21
CA GLY A 151 -5.63 -14.58 7.60
C GLY A 151 -4.77 -13.34 7.91
N HIS A 152 -4.56 -12.47 6.93
CA HIS A 152 -3.86 -11.20 7.06
C HIS A 152 -4.82 -10.05 7.36
N GLN A 153 -4.36 -9.09 8.16
CA GLN A 153 -5.11 -7.85 8.47
C GLN A 153 -4.37 -6.63 7.92
N ILE A 154 -5.01 -5.89 7.01
CA ILE A 154 -4.52 -4.62 6.49
C ILE A 154 -5.28 -3.49 7.20
N TRP A 155 -4.59 -2.69 7.99
CA TRP A 155 -5.19 -1.67 8.83
C TRP A 155 -4.35 -0.38 8.82
N GLY A 156 -4.85 0.67 9.48
CA GLY A 156 -4.08 1.89 9.70
C GLY A 156 -3.78 2.64 8.40
N ALA A 157 -2.51 3.02 8.21
CA ALA A 157 -2.09 3.82 7.06
C ALA A 157 -2.37 3.13 5.72
N THR A 158 -2.01 1.86 5.60
CA THR A 158 -2.22 1.05 4.40
C THR A 158 -3.70 0.97 4.03
N GLN A 159 -4.58 0.68 5.00
CA GLN A 159 -6.02 0.64 4.77
C GLN A 159 -6.58 1.97 4.25
N ARG A 160 -6.14 3.10 4.82
CA ARG A 160 -6.57 4.43 4.34
C ARG A 160 -6.10 4.73 2.93
N VAL A 161 -4.88 4.31 2.57
CA VAL A 161 -4.36 4.45 1.20
C VAL A 161 -5.20 3.61 0.22
N ILE A 162 -5.57 2.38 0.59
CA ILE A 162 -6.44 1.54 -0.24
C ILE A 162 -7.83 2.17 -0.41
N GLU A 163 -8.42 2.76 0.63
CA GLU A 163 -9.69 3.50 0.49
C GLU A 163 -9.58 4.68 -0.50
N LEU A 164 -8.48 5.43 -0.46
CA LEU A 164 -8.24 6.51 -1.44
C LEU A 164 -8.14 5.94 -2.86
N PHE A 165 -7.42 4.84 -3.02
CA PHE A 165 -7.25 4.17 -4.30
C PHE A 165 -8.59 3.69 -4.89
N LEU A 166 -9.38 2.98 -4.08
CA LEU A 166 -10.68 2.44 -4.52
C LEU A 166 -11.72 3.52 -4.84
N ARG A 167 -11.52 4.75 -4.36
CA ARG A 167 -12.35 5.93 -4.68
C ARG A 167 -11.79 6.78 -5.81
N SER A 168 -10.60 6.45 -6.31
CA SER A 168 -9.91 7.26 -7.32
C SER A 168 -10.39 6.93 -8.74
N ALA A 169 -10.35 7.92 -9.63
CA ALA A 169 -10.67 7.74 -11.05
C ALA A 169 -9.68 6.80 -11.78
N PHE A 170 -8.47 6.59 -11.22
CA PHE A 170 -7.48 5.67 -11.77
C PHE A 170 -7.94 4.22 -11.74
N LEU A 171 -8.88 3.87 -10.86
CA LEU A 171 -9.40 2.51 -10.76
C LEU A 171 -10.02 2.06 -12.09
N ASP A 172 -10.74 2.94 -12.78
CA ASP A 172 -11.40 2.62 -14.06
C ASP A 172 -10.39 2.31 -15.17
N GLU A 173 -9.23 2.98 -15.16
CA GLU A 173 -8.15 2.73 -16.12
C GLU A 173 -7.49 1.36 -15.93
N LEU A 174 -7.48 0.87 -14.69
CA LEU A 174 -6.82 -0.38 -14.29
C LEU A 174 -7.72 -1.61 -14.40
N LEU A 175 -9.03 -1.41 -14.42
CA LEU A 175 -9.99 -2.50 -14.51
C LEU A 175 -10.18 -2.93 -15.97
N PRO A 176 -10.15 -4.24 -16.25
CA PRO A 176 -10.72 -4.80 -17.46
C PRO A 176 -12.14 -4.28 -17.67
N GLU A 177 -12.57 -4.12 -18.93
CA GLU A 177 -13.89 -3.54 -19.26
C GLU A 177 -15.04 -4.22 -18.52
N TYR A 178 -14.97 -5.54 -18.30
CA TYR A 178 -16.02 -6.29 -17.60
C TYR A 178 -16.11 -6.03 -16.09
N LEU A 179 -15.11 -5.39 -15.47
CA LEU A 179 -15.08 -5.04 -14.05
C LEU A 179 -15.39 -3.57 -13.75
N ARG A 180 -15.45 -2.72 -14.79
CA ARG A 180 -15.77 -1.28 -14.68
C ARG A 180 -17.22 -1.00 -14.26
N SER A 181 -18.07 -2.03 -14.16
CA SER A 181 -19.51 -1.92 -13.90
C SER A 181 -20.01 -2.84 -12.78
N ALA A 182 -19.28 -2.91 -11.66
CA ALA A 182 -19.86 -3.42 -10.43
C ALA A 182 -20.67 -2.28 -9.77
N PRO A 183 -21.96 -2.48 -9.46
CA PRO A 183 -22.85 -1.44 -8.93
C PRO A 183 -22.45 -0.94 -7.54
#